data_AF-J3C9T6-F1
#
_entry.id   AF-J3C9T6-F1
#
_cell.length_a   1.000
_cell.length_b   1.000
_cell.length_c   1.000
_cell.angle_alpha   90.00
_cell.angle_beta   90.00
_cell.angle_gamma   90.00
#
_symmetry.space_group_name_H-M   'P 1'
#
loop_
_entity.id
_entity.type
_entity.pdbx_description
1 polymer ?
#
loop_
_entity_poly.entity_id
_entity_poly.type
_entity_poly.pdbx_seq_one_letter_code
_entity_poly.pdbx_strand_id
1 'polypeptide(L)'
;MKNVATFIIILLLSVVGYSQNGPKIEFEAQDNTIDYGRITKSDNAMRSFEFTNTGDAPLVITSAQSTLSTIVITKPSSPIMPGKKGKIDVKYNMSIGPIRKTITVETNAVNYPDGRVALKIKGEVL
;
A
#
# COMPACT_ATOMS: atom_id res chain seq x y z
N MET A 1 -11.51 3.02 -48.40
CA MET A 1 -11.81 2.16 -47.23
C MET A 1 -10.62 1.30 -46.76
N LYS A 2 -9.64 0.96 -47.61
CA LYS A 2 -8.46 0.16 -47.18
C LYS A 2 -7.55 0.84 -46.15
N ASN A 3 -7.39 2.17 -46.21
CA ASN A 3 -6.44 2.90 -45.34
C ASN A 3 -7.00 3.20 -43.93
N VAL A 4 -8.32 3.16 -43.75
CA VAL A 4 -8.98 3.41 -42.45
C VAL A 4 -8.90 2.16 -41.57
N ALA A 5 -9.03 0.97 -42.16
CA ALA A 5 -8.87 -0.30 -41.44
C ALA A 5 -7.44 -0.47 -40.89
N THR A 6 -6.43 -0.01 -41.64
CA THR A 6 -5.02 -0.06 -41.20
C THR A 6 -4.74 0.84 -39.99
N PHE A 7 -5.38 2.01 -39.90
CA PHE A 7 -5.23 2.92 -38.77
C PHE A 7 -5.84 2.37 -37.47
N ILE A 8 -6.95 1.63 -37.56
CA ILE A 8 -7.63 1.02 -36.40
C ILE A 8 -6.82 -0.17 -35.85
N ILE A 9 -6.14 -0.92 -36.73
CA ILE A 9 -5.30 -2.05 -36.33
C ILE A 9 -4.04 -1.59 -35.59
N ILE A 10 -3.44 -0.46 -35.96
CA ILE A 10 -2.26 0.11 -35.27
C ILE A 10 -2.64 0.64 -33.88
N LEU A 11 -3.86 1.14 -33.70
CA LEU A 11 -4.36 1.62 -32.40
C LEU A 11 -4.63 0.48 -31.39
N LEU A 12 -4.88 -0.73 -31.87
CA LEU A 12 -5.13 -1.91 -31.03
C LEU A 12 -3.82 -2.62 -30.60
N LEU A 13 -2.70 -2.35 -31.27
CA LEU A 13 -1.39 -2.97 -30.99
C LEU A 13 -0.55 -2.22 -29.94
N SER A 14 -0.97 -1.03 -29.50
CA SER A 14 -0.24 -0.22 -28.51
C SER A 14 -0.54 -0.55 -27.05
N VAL A 15 -1.38 -1.56 -26.77
CA VAL A 15 -1.60 -2.07 -25.40
C VAL A 15 -0.67 -3.25 -25.10
N VAL A 16 0.64 -3.07 -25.33
CA VAL A 16 1.63 -3.99 -24.76
C VAL A 16 1.76 -3.59 -23.29
N GLY A 17 0.98 -4.24 -22.43
CA GLY A 17 1.05 -4.03 -20.99
C GLY A 17 2.47 -4.26 -20.52
N TYR A 18 3.14 -3.20 -20.06
CA TYR A 18 4.45 -3.29 -19.43
C TYR A 18 4.31 -4.07 -18.12
N SER A 19 4.40 -5.40 -18.18
CA SER A 19 4.68 -6.19 -16.99
C SER A 19 6.10 -5.86 -16.58
N GLN A 20 6.27 -4.88 -15.69
CA GLN A 20 7.55 -4.69 -15.02
C GLN A 20 7.82 -5.95 -14.19
N ASN A 21 8.89 -6.66 -14.54
CA ASN A 21 9.36 -7.81 -13.76
C ASN A 21 9.99 -7.30 -12.45
N GLY A 22 9.94 -8.12 -11.40
CA GLY A 22 10.42 -7.76 -10.06
C GLY A 22 9.35 -7.88 -8.97
N PRO A 23 9.71 -7.55 -7.71
CA PRO A 23 8.79 -7.60 -6.58
C PRO A 23 7.68 -6.56 -6.77
N LYS A 24 6.44 -6.94 -6.46
CA LYS A 24 5.29 -6.04 -6.50
C LYS A 24 4.53 -6.16 -5.20
N ILE A 25 3.98 -5.06 -4.72
CA ILE A 25 3.18 -5.04 -3.50
C ILE A 25 1.75 -4.59 -3.83
N GLU A 26 0.77 -5.34 -3.33
CA GLU A 26 -0.64 -5.01 -3.46
C GLU A 26 -1.30 -5.08 -2.08
N PHE A 27 -1.84 -3.96 -1.62
CA PHE A 27 -2.53 -3.88 -0.33
C PHE A 27 -4.00 -4.25 -0.51
N GLU A 28 -4.55 -4.97 0.47
CA GLU A 28 -5.97 -5.35 0.46
C GLU A 28 -6.88 -4.16 0.78
N ALA A 29 -6.37 -3.17 1.52
CA ALA A 29 -7.09 -1.95 1.84
C ALA A 29 -7.25 -1.07 0.59
N GLN A 30 -8.50 -0.77 0.24
CA GLN A 30 -8.82 0.13 -0.86
C GLN A 30 -8.11 1.48 -0.69
N ASP A 31 -7.52 1.99 -1.77
CA ASP A 31 -6.75 3.24 -1.81
C ASP A 31 -5.65 3.32 -0.74
N ASN A 32 -5.11 2.16 -0.34
CA ASN A 32 -4.15 2.04 0.76
C ASN A 32 -4.64 2.74 2.04
N THR A 33 -5.96 2.71 2.29
CA THR A 33 -6.60 3.48 3.36
C THR A 33 -7.38 2.59 4.32
N ILE A 34 -7.15 2.76 5.63
CA ILE A 34 -7.98 2.15 6.68
C ILE A 34 -8.80 3.24 7.38
N ASP A 35 -10.10 3.03 7.46
CA ASP A 35 -11.00 3.83 8.29
C ASP A 35 -11.16 3.18 9.67
N TYR A 36 -10.80 3.90 10.71
CA TYR A 36 -11.04 3.50 12.10
C TYR A 36 -12.50 3.74 12.50
N GLY A 37 -13.25 4.54 11.75
CA GLY A 37 -14.57 5.01 12.13
C GLY A 37 -14.48 5.93 13.35
N ARG A 38 -15.47 5.82 14.24
CA ARG A 38 -15.48 6.50 15.54
C ARG A 38 -15.01 5.52 16.60
N ILE A 39 -13.94 5.87 17.31
CA ILE A 39 -13.34 5.05 18.37
C ILE A 39 -13.21 5.87 19.66
N THR A 40 -13.18 5.19 20.80
CA THR A 40 -12.94 5.77 22.12
C THR A 40 -11.51 5.48 22.59
N LYS A 41 -11.04 6.19 23.62
CA LYS A 41 -9.71 5.94 24.22
C LYS A 41 -9.51 4.53 24.79
N SER A 42 -10.58 3.80 25.07
CA SER A 42 -10.52 2.45 25.60
C SER A 42 -10.38 1.36 24.53
N ASP A 43 -10.61 1.70 23.26
CA ASP A 43 -10.63 0.71 22.18
C ASP A 43 -9.22 0.24 21.82
N ASN A 44 -9.07 -1.01 21.37
CA ASN A 44 -7.79 -1.43 20.79
C ASN A 44 -7.64 -0.82 19.37
N ALA A 45 -6.91 0.28 19.26
CA ALA A 45 -6.67 0.97 17.99
C ALA A 45 -5.54 0.35 17.14
N MET A 46 -5.38 -0.98 17.21
CA MET A 46 -4.54 -1.71 16.27
C MET A 46 -5.31 -1.95 14.97
N ARG A 47 -4.69 -1.63 13.83
CA ARG A 47 -5.15 -2.04 12.50
C ARG A 47 -3.97 -2.56 11.69
N SER A 48 -4.25 -3.45 10.75
CA SER A 48 -3.22 -4.10 9.95
C SER A 48 -3.47 -3.79 8.48
N PHE A 49 -2.46 -3.23 7.81
CA PHE A 49 -2.43 -3.16 6.37
C PHE A 49 -1.89 -4.48 5.84
N GLU A 50 -2.79 -5.39 5.47
CA GLU A 50 -2.46 -6.63 4.81
C GLU A 50 -2.12 -6.37 3.34
N PHE A 51 -1.09 -7.08 2.86
CA PHE A 51 -0.64 -6.97 1.48
C PHE A 51 -0.14 -8.31 0.96
N THR A 52 -0.10 -8.44 -0.36
CA THR A 52 0.44 -9.61 -1.07
C THR A 52 1.62 -9.19 -1.93
N ASN A 53 2.66 -10.02 -1.98
CA ASN A 53 3.69 -9.90 -3.01
C ASN A 53 3.17 -10.51 -4.32
N THR A 54 2.71 -9.67 -5.24
CA THR A 54 2.18 -10.08 -6.56
C THR A 54 3.25 -10.11 -7.65
N GLY A 55 4.51 -9.90 -7.28
CA GLY A 55 5.66 -9.97 -8.16
C GLY A 55 6.24 -11.38 -8.29
N ASP A 56 7.40 -11.46 -8.94
CA ASP A 56 8.14 -12.69 -9.22
C ASP A 56 9.46 -12.79 -8.43
N ALA A 57 9.77 -11.80 -7.58
CA ALA A 57 10.96 -11.75 -6.74
C ALA A 57 10.62 -11.40 -5.27
N PRO A 58 11.51 -11.67 -4.30
CA PRO A 58 11.28 -11.33 -2.90
C PRO A 58 11.05 -9.84 -2.66
N LEU A 59 9.95 -9.52 -1.98
CA LEU A 59 9.55 -8.18 -1.59
C LEU A 59 10.11 -7.85 -0.21
N VAL A 60 10.76 -6.70 -0.07
CA VAL A 60 11.35 -6.23 1.19
C VAL A 60 10.71 -4.91 1.57
N ILE A 61 10.27 -4.81 2.83
CA ILE A 61 9.85 -3.54 3.44
C ILE A 61 11.04 -2.98 4.21
N THR A 62 11.68 -1.94 3.67
CA THR A 62 12.90 -1.36 4.25
C THR A 62 12.57 -0.48 5.44
N SER A 63 11.56 0.37 5.33
CA SER A 63 11.12 1.26 6.41
C SER A 63 9.61 1.49 6.37
N ALA A 64 9.03 1.85 7.52
CA ALA A 64 7.64 2.28 7.62
C ALA A 64 7.55 3.33 8.74
N GLN A 65 7.25 4.58 8.39
CA GLN A 65 7.36 5.72 9.28
C GLN A 65 6.18 6.69 9.11
N SER A 66 5.82 7.38 10.19
CA SER A 66 4.86 8.49 10.20
C SER A 66 5.55 9.73 10.78
N THR A 67 5.16 10.91 10.31
CA THR A 67 5.71 12.20 10.78
C THR A 67 5.50 12.43 12.29
N LEU A 68 4.45 11.84 12.86
CA LEU A 68 4.13 11.99 14.28
C LEU A 68 4.46 10.69 15.04
N SER A 69 5.15 10.85 16.17
CA SER A 69 5.61 9.79 17.09
C SER A 69 4.47 9.04 17.80
N THR A 70 3.24 9.50 17.63
CA THR A 70 2.02 8.95 18.23
C THR A 70 1.55 7.64 17.58
N ILE A 71 2.22 7.18 16.52
CA ILE A 71 1.89 5.94 15.81
C ILE A 71 3.02 4.93 16.01
N VAL A 72 2.68 3.77 16.59
CA VAL A 72 3.61 2.64 16.64
C VAL A 72 3.36 1.76 15.42
N ILE A 73 4.40 1.54 14.63
CA ILE A 73 4.32 0.80 13.37
C ILE A 73 5.19 -0.45 13.50
N THR A 74 4.62 -1.61 13.16
CA THR A 74 5.34 -2.88 13.09
C THR A 74 5.32 -3.37 11.65
N LYS A 75 6.50 -3.49 11.04
CA LYS A 75 6.69 -4.01 9.68
C LYS A 75 7.26 -5.44 9.73
N PRO A 76 7.13 -6.24 8.66
CA PRO A 76 7.84 -7.50 8.58
C PRO A 76 9.36 -7.26 8.55
N SER A 77 10.09 -8.13 9.25
CA SER A 77 11.55 -8.13 9.31
C SER A 77 12.19 -9.01 8.24
N SER A 78 11.45 -9.99 7.71
CA SER A 78 11.92 -10.89 6.65
C SER A 78 11.32 -10.52 5.28
N PRO A 79 12.01 -10.86 4.18
CA PRO A 79 11.45 -10.75 2.84
C PRO A 79 10.17 -11.57 2.67
N ILE A 80 9.23 -11.02 1.91
CA ILE A 80 7.96 -11.67 1.55
C ILE A 80 8.13 -12.31 0.18
N MET A 81 8.08 -13.65 0.13
CA MET A 81 8.25 -14.40 -1.11
C MET A 81 7.07 -14.17 -2.09
N PRO A 82 7.26 -14.37 -3.40
CA PRO A 82 6.19 -14.29 -4.40
C PRO A 82 4.93 -15.06 -3.99
N GLY A 83 3.76 -14.44 -4.15
CA GLY A 83 2.46 -14.98 -3.78
C GLY A 83 2.18 -15.07 -2.28
N LYS A 84 3.11 -14.67 -1.42
CA LYS A 84 2.91 -14.65 0.03
C LYS A 84 2.37 -13.31 0.51
N LYS A 85 1.64 -13.39 1.63
CA LYS A 85 1.09 -12.23 2.32
C LYS A 85 2.04 -11.72 3.40
N GLY A 86 1.99 -10.42 3.64
CA GLY A 86 2.59 -9.75 4.77
C GLY A 86 1.60 -8.75 5.36
N LYS A 87 1.98 -8.14 6.49
CA LYS A 87 1.17 -7.10 7.13
C LYS A 87 2.02 -6.02 7.76
N ILE A 88 1.52 -4.79 7.75
CA ILE A 88 2.07 -3.67 8.53
C ILE A 88 1.05 -3.31 9.59
N ASP A 89 1.39 -3.57 10.85
CA ASP A 89 0.52 -3.28 11.99
C ASP A 89 0.72 -1.83 12.43
N VAL A 90 -0.38 -1.12 12.63
CA VAL A 90 -0.45 0.29 12.97
C VAL A 90 -1.25 0.44 14.24
N LYS A 91 -0.57 0.85 15.31
CA LYS A 91 -1.19 1.19 16.59
C LYS A 91 -1.19 2.71 16.77
N TYR A 92 -2.37 3.30 16.70
CA TYR A 92 -2.56 4.73 16.91
C TYR A 92 -2.74 5.04 18.40
N ASN A 93 -1.91 5.94 18.95
CA ASN A 93 -2.04 6.41 20.32
C ASN A 93 -3.05 7.58 20.36
N MET A 94 -4.16 7.41 21.08
CA MET A 94 -5.42 8.13 20.86
C MET A 94 -5.39 9.58 21.33
N SER A 95 -5.02 10.49 20.42
CA SER A 95 -5.32 11.91 20.59
C SER A 95 -6.79 12.15 20.23
N ILE A 96 -7.54 12.84 21.09
CA ILE A 96 -8.95 13.18 20.85
C ILE A 96 -9.05 14.01 19.57
N GLY A 97 -10.08 13.74 18.75
CA GLY A 97 -10.38 14.47 17.53
C GLY A 97 -10.11 13.68 16.24
N PRO A 98 -10.04 14.37 15.10
CA PRO A 98 -9.99 13.73 13.79
C PRO A 98 -8.65 13.02 13.53
N ILE A 99 -8.73 11.78 13.03
CA ILE A 99 -7.59 11.02 12.54
C ILE A 99 -7.45 11.30 11.04
N ARG A 100 -6.32 11.88 10.65
CA ARG A 100 -5.89 12.06 9.26
C ARG A 100 -4.38 11.93 9.20
N LYS A 101 -3.87 10.69 9.11
CA LYS A 101 -2.44 10.43 9.16
C LYS A 101 -2.00 9.61 7.96
N THR A 102 -0.78 9.85 7.54
CA THR A 102 -0.12 9.12 6.46
C THR A 102 1.11 8.43 7.01
N ILE A 103 1.29 7.17 6.63
CA ILE A 103 2.44 6.34 6.92
C ILE A 103 3.16 6.11 5.59
N THR A 104 4.42 6.51 5.53
CA THR A 104 5.27 6.27 4.37
C THR A 104 5.98 4.95 4.56
N VAL A 105 5.76 4.03 3.63
CA VAL A 105 6.42 2.73 3.56
C VAL A 105 7.43 2.78 2.44
N GLU A 106 8.66 2.40 2.74
CA GLU A 106 9.72 2.21 1.74
C GLU A 106 9.91 0.72 1.47
N THR A 107 10.05 0.38 0.20
CA THR A 107 10.12 -0.99 -0.29
C THR A 107 10.92 -1.07 -1.58
N ASN A 108 11.35 -2.27 -1.97
CA ASN A 108 11.95 -2.52 -3.27
C ASN A 108 10.90 -2.79 -4.38
N ALA A 109 9.61 -2.63 -4.11
CA ALA A 109 8.54 -2.91 -5.06
C ALA A 109 8.61 -1.99 -6.31
N VAL A 110 8.57 -2.59 -7.50
CA VAL A 110 8.74 -1.86 -8.77
C VAL A 110 7.46 -1.17 -9.25
N ASN A 111 6.29 -1.58 -8.70
CA ASN A 111 5.00 -1.00 -9.03
C ASN A 111 4.70 0.32 -8.29
N TYR A 112 5.65 0.82 -7.50
CA TYR A 112 5.57 2.12 -6.84
C TYR A 112 6.78 2.99 -7.21
N PRO A 113 6.58 4.25 -7.63
CA PRO A 113 7.67 5.18 -7.88
C PRO A 113 8.59 5.30 -6.67
N ASP A 114 9.90 5.20 -6.92
CA ASP A 114 10.96 5.24 -5.90
C ASP A 114 10.79 4.23 -4.74
N GLY A 115 9.96 3.20 -4.92
CA GLY A 115 9.65 2.23 -3.88
C GLY A 115 8.92 2.82 -2.68
N ARG A 116 8.18 3.94 -2.86
CA ARG A 116 7.48 4.64 -1.78
C ARG A 116 5.98 4.47 -1.86
N VAL A 117 5.39 3.94 -0.79
CA VAL A 117 3.94 3.76 -0.66
C VAL A 117 3.41 4.64 0.47
N ALA A 118 2.35 5.41 0.19
CA ALA A 118 1.62 6.15 1.20
C ALA A 118 0.41 5.34 1.67
N LEU A 119 0.45 4.87 2.92
CA LEU A 119 -0.70 4.28 3.62
C LEU A 119 -1.42 5.36 4.42
N LYS A 120 -2.74 5.38 4.38
CA LYS A 120 -3.55 6.42 5.03
C LYS A 120 -4.43 5.82 6.11
N ILE A 121 -4.52 6.51 7.25
CA ILE A 121 -5.50 6.19 8.28
C ILE A 121 -6.42 7.39 8.49
N LYS A 122 -7.72 7.11 8.60
CA LYS A 122 -8.76 8.10 8.86
C LYS A 122 -9.71 7.63 9.95
N GLY A 123 -10.49 8.55 10.51
CA GLY A 123 -11.47 8.28 11.57
C GLY A 123 -11.59 9.45 12.54
N GLU A 124 -12.15 9.18 13.71
CA GLU A 124 -12.39 10.15 14.77
C GLU A 124 -12.24 9.47 16.14
N VAL A 125 -11.47 10.08 17.03
CA VAL A 125 -11.39 9.68 18.45
C VAL A 125 -12.33 10.57 19.25
N LEU A 126 -13.29 9.94 19.93
CA LEU A 126 -14.23 10.58 20.85
C LEU A 126 -13.64 10.78 22.26
#